data_AF-A0A521T5D0-F1
#
_entry.id   AF-A0A521T5D0-F1
#
_cell.length_a   1.000
_cell.length_b   1.000
_cell.length_c   1.000
_cell.angle_alpha   90.00
_cell.angle_beta   90.00
_cell.angle_gamma   90.00
#
_symmetry.space_group_name_H-M   'P 1'
#
loop_
_entity.id
_entity.type
_entity.pdbx_description
1 polymer ?
#
loop_
_entity_poly.entity_id
_entity_poly.type
_entity_poly.pdbx_seq_one_letter_code
_entity_poly.pdbx_strand_id
1 'polypeptide(L)'
;MISSLRQRLRSIPRGPELRKMIWEMIDNRVRIITAGLSMKELRAVLRGDPPTEKPNPRYKVITTSFIAHLRPRYYPLGATWFTHTFRLGWMTTFFFVVEVLTGLILMVYYIPFPDQAYGSILEIESNVFLGELFRDLHRLGAEAMVLFTWLHLFRTYFTGSYKGARTFTWLTGVALLAITAWLSFTGYLLTWDQLGYWAITVGSSMAESGPVLGPAMNLVLRGAPDIGTGGLLRFYLNHVILFPLIAILVISIHYYKVSREHGISLPADIEEGNASDQRKKEANRRIDLIPDLLSHELFLTSIGILALLAIVYFDWFNSPLETHANPQATPLDTKAPWYFWWLQGLLKIDPAKILENLINPILAAPLFVNMGIKPLELSLLLNSKFIMGLVVPPVVVGLLFAIPYIDRNPARLARKRPFAILWGIAWVFILLALSYMGLPEYGIETPPATRVIQDLAPEEGMGILRETPYEELIPGIYTVGETNPEEICGSDFTYTSSQTGEQVIGCAHLVEVFTEYSEGLLAAEEDGLLPDLHAIMLIERYGPDLKRVGLDVSWTDEATGETKTYTKHYFLHAERSLEE
;
A
#
# COMPACT_ATOMS: atom_id res chain seq x y z
N MET A 1 49.57 -43.73 -1.42
CA MET A 1 48.68 -42.68 -1.98
C MET A 1 48.69 -42.65 -3.51
N ILE A 2 49.85 -42.55 -4.17
CA ILE A 2 49.96 -42.48 -5.65
C ILE A 2 49.49 -43.77 -6.36
N SER A 3 49.75 -44.96 -5.80
CA SER A 3 49.26 -46.24 -6.35
C SER A 3 47.73 -46.36 -6.32
N SER A 4 47.12 -45.95 -5.22
CA SER A 4 45.66 -45.86 -5.04
C SER A 4 45.04 -44.84 -6.01
N LEU A 5 45.69 -43.70 -6.23
CA LEU A 5 45.23 -42.70 -7.20
C LEU A 5 45.34 -43.22 -8.64
N ARG A 6 46.44 -43.89 -9.00
CA ARG A 6 46.61 -44.54 -10.31
C ARG A 6 45.61 -45.65 -10.55
N GLN A 7 45.29 -46.44 -9.53
CA GLN A 7 44.30 -47.52 -9.63
C GLN A 7 42.89 -46.95 -9.81
N ARG A 8 42.54 -45.87 -9.10
CA ARG A 8 41.29 -45.11 -9.31
C ARG A 8 41.21 -44.46 -10.69
N LEU A 9 42.32 -43.91 -11.21
CA LEU A 9 42.37 -43.33 -12.55
C LEU A 9 42.27 -44.38 -13.67
N ARG A 10 42.75 -45.61 -13.42
CA ARG A 10 42.63 -46.74 -14.35
C ARG A 10 41.24 -47.39 -14.32
N SER A 11 40.51 -47.28 -13.22
CA SER A 11 39.13 -47.79 -13.10
C SER A 11 38.09 -46.85 -13.69
N ILE A 12 38.47 -45.64 -14.15
CA ILE A 12 37.54 -44.74 -14.85
C ILE A 12 37.27 -45.35 -16.24
N PRO A 13 35.99 -45.63 -16.58
CA PRO A 13 35.64 -46.14 -17.90
C PRO A 13 36.11 -45.18 -19.00
N ARG A 14 36.44 -45.67 -20.18
CA ARG A 14 36.84 -44.85 -21.34
C ARG A 14 35.85 -45.00 -22.48
N GLY A 15 35.72 -43.97 -23.30
CA GLY A 15 34.88 -44.01 -24.51
C GLY A 15 33.36 -44.01 -24.19
N PRO A 16 32.55 -44.92 -24.78
CA PRO A 16 31.09 -44.93 -24.62
C PRO A 16 30.64 -45.09 -23.17
N GLU A 17 31.34 -45.91 -22.39
CA GLU A 17 31.04 -46.14 -20.96
C GLU A 17 31.27 -44.90 -20.11
N LEU A 18 32.30 -44.09 -20.43
CA LEU A 18 32.53 -42.81 -19.75
C LEU A 18 31.35 -41.86 -20.00
N ARG A 19 30.87 -41.80 -21.24
CA ARG A 19 29.71 -40.96 -21.60
C ARG A 19 28.46 -41.41 -20.85
N LYS A 20 28.21 -42.72 -20.77
CA LYS A 20 27.07 -43.28 -20.02
C LYS A 20 27.16 -42.93 -18.53
N MET A 21 28.33 -43.11 -17.92
CA MET A 21 28.55 -42.74 -16.52
C MET A 21 28.37 -41.24 -16.26
N ILE A 22 28.86 -40.38 -17.16
CA ILE A 22 28.64 -38.92 -17.09
C ILE A 22 27.14 -38.59 -17.21
N TRP A 23 26.43 -39.20 -18.15
CA TRP A 23 24.98 -39.01 -18.30
C TRP A 23 24.20 -39.47 -17.06
N GLU A 24 24.55 -40.60 -16.47
CA GLU A 24 23.94 -41.09 -15.22
C GLU A 24 24.24 -40.16 -14.04
N MET A 25 25.47 -39.62 -13.94
CA MET A 25 25.80 -38.62 -12.92
C MET A 25 24.99 -37.34 -13.10
N ILE A 26 24.87 -36.82 -14.33
CA ILE A 26 24.06 -35.63 -14.64
C ILE A 26 22.59 -35.89 -14.33
N ASP A 27 22.03 -37.02 -14.77
CA ASP A 27 20.63 -37.39 -14.52
C ASP A 27 20.35 -37.53 -13.03
N ASN A 28 21.25 -38.16 -12.27
CA ASN A 28 21.13 -38.26 -10.81
C ASN A 28 21.16 -36.88 -10.14
N ARG A 29 22.05 -35.96 -10.56
CA ARG A 29 22.07 -34.60 -10.03
C ARG A 29 20.79 -33.84 -10.35
N VAL A 30 20.28 -33.98 -11.57
CA VAL A 30 19.04 -33.35 -12.00
C VAL A 30 17.85 -33.90 -11.23
N ARG A 31 17.77 -35.21 -11.02
CA ARG A 31 16.73 -35.84 -10.18
C ARG A 31 16.77 -35.35 -8.75
N ILE A 32 17.95 -35.10 -8.19
CA ILE A 32 18.07 -34.53 -6.84
C ILE A 32 17.50 -33.11 -6.83
N ILE A 33 17.92 -32.24 -7.76
CA ILE A 33 17.51 -30.83 -7.83
C ILE A 33 16.01 -30.69 -8.09
N THR A 34 15.49 -31.48 -9.03
CA THR A 34 14.06 -31.45 -9.42
C THR A 34 13.17 -32.29 -8.52
N ALA A 35 13.71 -32.83 -7.42
CA ALA A 35 13.03 -33.74 -6.52
C ALA A 35 12.43 -35.00 -7.20
N GLY A 36 12.96 -35.43 -8.35
CA GLY A 36 12.68 -36.74 -8.92
C GLY A 36 12.56 -36.82 -10.44
N LEU A 37 12.58 -35.70 -11.17
CA LEU A 37 12.48 -35.69 -12.64
C LEU A 37 13.85 -35.99 -13.27
N SER A 38 13.89 -36.90 -14.25
CA SER A 38 15.07 -37.08 -15.10
C SER A 38 15.24 -35.92 -16.07
N MET A 39 16.43 -35.79 -16.66
CA MET A 39 16.66 -34.87 -17.79
C MET A 39 15.74 -35.18 -18.97
N LYS A 40 15.45 -36.46 -19.20
CA LYS A 40 14.52 -36.89 -20.25
C LYS A 40 13.09 -36.45 -19.92
N GLU A 41 12.66 -36.64 -18.68
CA GLU A 41 11.33 -36.22 -18.24
C GLU A 41 11.17 -34.70 -18.26
N LEU A 42 12.18 -33.94 -17.88
CA LEU A 42 12.14 -32.47 -17.94
C LEU A 42 11.90 -31.97 -19.36
N ARG A 43 12.59 -32.56 -20.35
CA ARG A 43 12.36 -32.26 -21.78
C ARG A 43 10.98 -32.69 -22.25
N ALA A 44 10.48 -33.83 -21.78
CA ALA A 44 9.14 -34.29 -22.10
C ALA A 44 8.06 -33.33 -21.54
N VAL A 45 8.23 -32.87 -20.30
CA VAL A 45 7.39 -31.85 -19.65
C VAL A 45 7.35 -30.57 -20.46
N LEU A 46 8.50 -30.05 -20.91
CA LEU A 46 8.57 -28.83 -21.71
C LEU A 46 7.92 -28.97 -23.09
N ARG A 47 7.88 -30.18 -23.66
CA ARG A 47 7.23 -30.46 -24.96
C ARG A 47 5.74 -30.82 -24.84
N GLY A 48 5.21 -30.98 -23.63
CA GLY A 48 3.86 -31.49 -23.41
C GLY A 48 3.70 -32.98 -23.73
N ASP A 49 4.79 -33.74 -23.78
CA ASP A 49 4.77 -35.17 -24.04
C ASP A 49 4.18 -35.96 -22.86
N PRO A 50 3.65 -37.18 -23.08
CA PRO A 50 3.27 -38.07 -22.00
C PRO A 50 4.48 -38.46 -21.12
N PRO A 51 4.26 -38.87 -19.85
CA PRO A 51 5.33 -39.26 -18.94
C PRO A 51 6.24 -40.34 -19.52
N THR A 52 7.56 -40.16 -19.42
CA THR A 52 8.56 -41.03 -20.04
C THR A 52 8.90 -42.26 -19.19
N GLU A 53 8.52 -42.25 -17.91
CA GLU A 53 8.80 -43.30 -16.92
C GLU A 53 7.50 -43.73 -16.20
N LYS A 54 7.48 -44.98 -15.69
CA LYS A 54 6.42 -45.51 -14.83
C LYS A 54 7.02 -46.03 -13.52
N PRO A 55 6.43 -45.76 -12.34
CA PRO A 55 5.28 -44.88 -12.09
C PRO A 55 5.58 -43.41 -12.47
N ASN A 56 4.54 -42.60 -12.73
CA ASN A 56 4.70 -41.25 -13.30
C ASN A 56 5.66 -40.41 -12.43
N PRO A 57 6.86 -40.03 -12.95
CA PRO A 57 7.88 -39.34 -12.18
C PRO A 57 7.44 -37.93 -11.74
N ARG A 58 6.47 -37.33 -12.43
CA ARG A 58 5.90 -36.01 -12.09
C ARG A 58 5.22 -36.01 -10.72
N TYR A 59 4.61 -37.13 -10.31
CA TYR A 59 4.01 -37.25 -8.98
C TYR A 59 5.05 -37.44 -7.88
N LYS A 60 6.24 -37.95 -8.22
CA LYS A 60 7.32 -38.12 -7.24
C LYS A 60 7.74 -36.77 -6.66
N VAL A 61 7.87 -35.75 -7.52
CA VAL A 61 8.16 -34.35 -7.15
C VAL A 61 7.23 -33.87 -6.04
N ILE A 62 5.92 -34.14 -6.16
CA ILE A 62 4.90 -33.66 -5.22
C ILE A 62 4.99 -34.36 -3.86
N THR A 63 5.51 -35.59 -3.83
CA THR A 63 5.69 -36.36 -2.59
C THR A 63 7.03 -36.16 -1.93
N THR A 64 8.07 -35.77 -2.68
CA THR A 64 9.45 -35.64 -2.19
C THR A 64 9.83 -34.20 -1.88
N SER A 65 9.27 -33.20 -2.59
CA SER A 65 9.54 -31.79 -2.33
C SER A 65 8.56 -31.24 -1.30
N PHE A 66 9.08 -30.63 -0.23
CA PHE A 66 8.29 -29.96 0.79
C PHE A 66 7.37 -28.87 0.18
N ILE A 67 7.92 -28.04 -0.71
CA ILE A 67 7.18 -26.95 -1.36
C ILE A 67 6.11 -27.51 -2.30
N ALA A 68 6.44 -28.51 -3.12
CA ALA A 68 5.46 -29.11 -4.02
C ALA A 68 4.36 -29.87 -3.25
N HIS A 69 4.67 -30.36 -2.04
CA HIS A 69 3.71 -31.06 -1.20
C HIS A 69 2.56 -30.18 -0.71
N LEU A 70 2.79 -28.87 -0.57
CA LEU A 70 1.77 -27.89 -0.19
C LEU A 70 0.67 -27.74 -1.25
N ARG A 71 0.92 -28.20 -2.48
CA ARG A 71 0.01 -28.11 -3.63
C ARG A 71 -0.61 -29.47 -3.96
N PRO A 72 -1.78 -29.51 -4.61
CA PRO A 72 -2.40 -30.77 -4.96
C PRO A 72 -1.78 -31.33 -6.24
N ARG A 73 -1.95 -32.63 -6.43
CA ARG A 73 -1.44 -33.32 -7.62
C ARG A 73 -2.14 -32.91 -8.90
N TYR A 74 -3.43 -32.59 -8.80
CA TYR A 74 -4.27 -32.18 -9.90
C TYR A 74 -5.33 -31.19 -9.41
N TYR A 75 -5.88 -30.42 -10.35
CA TYR A 75 -7.07 -29.60 -10.14
C TYR A 75 -8.17 -30.00 -11.13
N PRO A 76 -9.46 -29.81 -10.80
CA PRO A 76 -10.52 -29.88 -11.78
C PRO A 76 -10.38 -28.74 -12.82
N LEU A 77 -10.60 -29.02 -14.10
CA LEU A 77 -10.51 -28.04 -15.18
C LEU A 77 -11.38 -26.79 -14.91
N GLY A 78 -12.60 -26.96 -14.39
CA GLY A 78 -13.49 -25.82 -14.11
C GLY A 78 -12.95 -24.82 -13.07
N ALA A 79 -12.06 -25.28 -12.18
CA ALA A 79 -11.37 -24.41 -11.23
C ALA A 79 -10.24 -23.59 -11.88
N THR A 80 -9.76 -24.03 -13.05
CA THR A 80 -8.64 -23.40 -13.76
C THR A 80 -9.09 -22.33 -14.76
N TRP A 81 -10.39 -22.20 -15.01
CA TRP A 81 -10.95 -21.17 -15.87
C TRP A 81 -10.61 -19.78 -15.36
N PHE A 82 -9.95 -19.00 -16.22
CA PHE A 82 -9.50 -17.65 -15.89
C PHE A 82 -10.67 -16.73 -15.52
N THR A 83 -11.79 -16.79 -16.24
CA THR A 83 -13.00 -15.99 -15.98
C THR A 83 -13.66 -16.27 -14.63
N HIS A 84 -13.40 -17.45 -14.03
CA HIS A 84 -13.99 -17.80 -12.74
C HIS A 84 -13.13 -17.35 -11.56
N THR A 85 -11.82 -17.54 -11.64
CA THR A 85 -10.90 -17.29 -10.51
C THR A 85 -10.04 -16.05 -10.68
N PHE A 86 -9.85 -15.58 -11.92
CA PHE A 86 -8.85 -14.60 -12.35
C PHE A 86 -7.44 -14.88 -11.83
N ARG A 87 -7.20 -16.11 -11.36
CA ARG A 87 -5.99 -16.53 -10.63
C ARG A 87 -5.60 -15.59 -9.47
N LEU A 88 -6.57 -14.90 -8.86
CA LEU A 88 -6.31 -13.88 -7.84
C LEU A 88 -5.56 -14.41 -6.61
N GLY A 89 -5.88 -15.63 -6.15
CA GLY A 89 -5.16 -16.24 -5.02
C GLY A 89 -3.71 -16.59 -5.35
N TRP A 90 -3.44 -17.00 -6.61
CA TRP A 90 -2.07 -17.21 -7.09
C TRP A 90 -1.33 -15.89 -7.19
N MET A 91 -1.93 -14.87 -7.80
CA MET A 91 -1.33 -13.54 -7.94
C MET A 91 -1.02 -12.90 -6.57
N THR A 92 -1.90 -13.06 -5.58
CA THR A 92 -1.64 -12.58 -4.21
C THR A 92 -0.38 -13.25 -3.61
N THR A 93 -0.24 -14.57 -3.81
CA THR A 93 0.94 -15.30 -3.33
C THR A 93 2.20 -14.95 -4.12
N PHE A 94 2.06 -14.69 -5.43
CA PHE A 94 3.14 -14.19 -6.28
C PHE A 94 3.67 -12.85 -5.76
N PHE A 95 2.79 -11.87 -5.50
CA PHE A 95 3.22 -10.59 -4.94
C PHE A 95 3.84 -10.75 -3.55
N PHE A 96 3.31 -11.61 -2.68
CA PHE A 96 3.97 -11.93 -1.42
C PHE A 96 5.41 -12.46 -1.61
N VAL A 97 5.65 -13.30 -2.62
CA VAL A 97 7.00 -13.78 -2.94
C VAL A 97 7.88 -12.65 -3.48
N VAL A 98 7.34 -11.74 -4.31
CA VAL A 98 8.05 -10.53 -4.75
C VAL A 98 8.47 -9.71 -3.53
N GLU A 99 7.53 -9.40 -2.63
CA GLU A 99 7.79 -8.63 -1.39
C GLU A 99 8.88 -9.25 -0.52
N VAL A 100 8.84 -10.57 -0.33
CA VAL A 100 9.88 -11.26 0.45
C VAL A 100 11.24 -11.15 -0.24
N LEU A 101 11.30 -11.33 -1.57
CA LEU A 101 12.58 -11.28 -2.30
C LEU A 101 13.16 -9.86 -2.35
N THR A 102 12.35 -8.86 -2.69
CA THR A 102 12.78 -7.46 -2.72
C THR A 102 13.11 -6.95 -1.32
N GLY A 103 12.29 -7.29 -0.32
CA GLY A 103 12.51 -6.91 1.08
C GLY A 103 13.79 -7.51 1.67
N LEU A 104 14.12 -8.77 1.34
CA LEU A 104 15.40 -9.39 1.77
C LEU A 104 16.62 -8.68 1.18
N ILE A 105 16.52 -8.15 -0.04
CA ILE A 105 17.61 -7.40 -0.69
C ILE A 105 17.75 -6.02 -0.02
N LEU A 106 16.64 -5.29 0.14
CA LEU A 106 16.62 -3.97 0.77
C LEU A 106 17.11 -4.00 2.23
N MET A 107 16.71 -5.05 2.97
CA MET A 107 17.12 -5.28 4.35
C MET A 107 18.64 -5.29 4.56
N VAL A 108 19.44 -5.69 3.57
CA VAL A 108 20.91 -5.74 3.68
C VAL A 108 21.51 -4.34 3.78
N TYR A 109 20.86 -3.33 3.21
CA TYR A 109 21.34 -1.95 3.11
C TYR A 109 20.64 -1.00 4.09
N TYR A 110 19.45 -1.35 4.56
CA TYR A 110 18.64 -0.51 5.44
C TYR A 110 19.16 -0.45 6.89
N ILE A 111 19.16 0.73 7.49
CA ILE A 111 19.55 0.95 8.90
C ILE A 111 18.32 1.37 9.74
N PRO A 112 17.82 0.51 10.66
CA PRO A 112 16.62 0.80 11.46
C PRO A 112 16.91 1.74 12.65
N PHE A 113 17.45 2.93 12.38
CA PHE A 113 17.76 3.95 13.38
C PHE A 113 17.32 5.34 12.90
N PRO A 114 16.53 6.14 13.65
CA PRO A 114 15.92 7.38 13.17
C PRO A 114 16.85 8.35 12.44
N ASP A 115 18.06 8.55 12.96
CA ASP A 115 19.05 9.48 12.39
C ASP A 115 19.67 8.98 11.08
N GLN A 116 19.52 7.69 10.76
CA GLN A 116 20.14 7.04 9.60
C GLN A 116 19.14 6.35 8.67
N ALA A 117 17.91 6.11 9.10
CA ALA A 117 16.91 5.34 8.36
C ALA A 117 16.61 6.00 7.02
N TYR A 118 16.25 7.29 7.06
CA TYR A 118 16.01 8.10 5.87
C TYR A 118 17.24 8.17 4.95
N GLY A 119 18.41 8.48 5.51
CA GLY A 119 19.66 8.50 4.76
C GLY A 119 19.99 7.16 4.10
N SER A 120 19.72 6.02 4.78
CA SER A 120 19.95 4.69 4.22
C SER A 120 19.02 4.37 3.04
N ILE A 121 17.84 4.98 2.98
CA ILE A 121 16.93 4.87 1.83
C ILE A 121 17.48 5.67 0.64
N LEU A 122 17.95 6.90 0.87
CA LEU A 122 18.61 7.70 -0.17
C LEU A 122 19.86 7.00 -0.74
N GLU A 123 20.65 6.36 0.13
CA GLU A 123 21.80 5.55 -0.27
C GLU A 123 21.39 4.30 -1.09
N ILE A 124 20.24 3.68 -0.76
CA ILE A 124 19.69 2.58 -1.56
C ILE A 124 19.35 3.07 -2.97
N GLU A 125 18.72 4.24 -3.11
CA GLU A 125 18.34 4.77 -4.42
C GLU A 125 19.54 5.19 -5.26
N SER A 126 20.48 5.91 -4.65
CA SER A 126 21.58 6.55 -5.37
C SER A 126 22.79 5.63 -5.59
N ASN A 127 23.17 4.82 -4.59
CA ASN A 127 24.50 4.19 -4.55
C ASN A 127 24.46 2.66 -4.65
N VAL A 128 23.31 2.01 -4.40
CA VAL A 128 23.17 0.55 -4.53
C VAL A 128 22.81 0.18 -5.97
N PHE A 129 23.52 -0.79 -6.55
CA PHE A 129 23.21 -1.29 -7.89
C PHE A 129 21.77 -1.83 -7.96
N LEU A 130 20.95 -1.21 -8.82
CA LEU A 130 19.50 -1.47 -8.95
C LEU A 130 18.70 -1.23 -7.65
N GLY A 131 19.22 -0.45 -6.71
CA GLY A 131 18.57 -0.25 -5.42
C GLY A 131 17.24 0.49 -5.53
N GLU A 132 17.18 1.57 -6.32
CA GLU A 132 15.94 2.26 -6.71
C GLU A 132 14.91 1.27 -7.29
N LEU A 133 15.30 0.49 -8.31
CA LEU A 133 14.44 -0.54 -8.89
C LEU A 133 13.89 -1.51 -7.83
N PHE A 134 14.71 -1.99 -6.89
CA PHE A 134 14.23 -2.89 -5.84
C PHE A 134 13.29 -2.20 -4.84
N ARG A 135 13.54 -0.93 -4.52
CA ARG A 135 12.66 -0.11 -3.67
C ARG A 135 11.30 0.08 -4.35
N ASP A 136 11.29 0.44 -5.63
CA ASP A 136 10.06 0.63 -6.40
C ASP A 136 9.29 -0.66 -6.57
N LEU A 137 9.98 -1.76 -6.90
CA LEU A 137 9.35 -3.07 -6.99
C LEU A 137 8.75 -3.52 -5.65
N HIS A 138 9.38 -3.21 -4.52
CA HIS A 138 8.83 -3.50 -3.19
C HIS A 138 7.60 -2.62 -2.89
N ARG A 139 7.67 -1.31 -3.18
CA ARG A 139 6.54 -0.40 -2.98
C ARG A 139 5.34 -0.80 -3.86
N LEU A 140 5.57 -0.99 -5.16
CA LEU A 140 4.55 -1.36 -6.14
C LEU A 140 4.02 -2.79 -5.90
N GLY A 141 4.90 -3.71 -5.50
CA GLY A 141 4.54 -5.08 -5.15
C GLY A 141 3.62 -5.13 -3.93
N ALA A 142 3.86 -4.29 -2.91
CA ALA A 142 2.99 -4.13 -1.75
C ALA A 142 1.60 -3.59 -2.17
N GLU A 143 1.57 -2.54 -3.01
CA GLU A 143 0.32 -1.97 -3.53
C GLU A 143 -0.51 -3.01 -4.30
N ALA A 144 0.16 -3.76 -5.18
CA ALA A 144 -0.47 -4.84 -5.93
C ALA A 144 -0.92 -5.99 -4.99
N MET A 145 -0.13 -6.38 -3.99
CA MET A 145 -0.51 -7.42 -3.04
C MET A 145 -1.80 -7.06 -2.31
N VAL A 146 -1.95 -5.81 -1.84
CA VAL A 146 -3.18 -5.33 -1.20
C VAL A 146 -4.35 -5.38 -2.17
N LEU A 147 -4.20 -4.84 -3.39
CA LEU A 147 -5.22 -4.86 -4.42
C LEU A 147 -5.71 -6.28 -4.73
N PHE A 148 -4.79 -7.20 -5.02
CA PHE A 148 -5.13 -8.58 -5.38
C PHE A 148 -5.73 -9.35 -4.21
N THR A 149 -5.34 -9.06 -2.97
CA THR A 149 -5.96 -9.62 -1.76
C THR A 149 -7.44 -9.20 -1.65
N TRP A 150 -7.74 -7.91 -1.84
CA TRP A 150 -9.11 -7.38 -1.84
C TRP A 150 -9.95 -7.95 -2.98
N LEU A 151 -9.41 -7.99 -4.21
CA LEU A 151 -10.09 -8.61 -5.36
C LEU A 151 -10.38 -10.10 -5.09
N HIS A 152 -9.43 -10.82 -4.47
CA HIS A 152 -9.64 -12.21 -4.08
C HIS A 152 -10.75 -12.37 -3.05
N LEU A 153 -10.80 -11.52 -2.03
CA LEU A 153 -11.87 -11.47 -1.03
C LEU A 153 -13.24 -11.22 -1.69
N PHE A 154 -13.36 -10.18 -2.52
CA PHE A 154 -14.62 -9.85 -3.19
C PHE A 154 -15.09 -10.97 -4.09
N ARG A 155 -14.20 -11.52 -4.92
CA ARG A 155 -14.53 -12.65 -5.79
C ARG A 155 -15.03 -13.84 -4.98
N THR A 156 -14.37 -14.20 -3.88
CA THR A 156 -14.75 -15.35 -3.06
C THR A 156 -16.07 -15.12 -2.31
N TYR A 157 -16.36 -13.87 -1.90
CA TYR A 157 -17.64 -13.47 -1.32
C TYR A 157 -18.80 -13.58 -2.33
N PHE A 158 -18.69 -12.88 -3.47
CA PHE A 158 -19.76 -12.79 -4.47
C PHE A 158 -20.06 -14.15 -5.14
N THR A 159 -19.04 -14.99 -5.32
CA THR A 159 -19.23 -16.35 -5.84
C THR A 159 -19.72 -17.36 -4.79
N GLY A 160 -19.79 -16.98 -3.51
CA GLY A 160 -20.16 -17.90 -2.42
C GLY A 160 -19.16 -19.02 -2.21
N SER A 161 -17.88 -18.80 -2.57
CA SER A 161 -16.83 -19.81 -2.51
C SER A 161 -16.52 -20.25 -1.08
N TYR A 162 -16.82 -19.42 -0.09
CA TYR A 162 -16.62 -19.68 1.34
C TYR A 162 -17.58 -20.70 1.96
N LYS A 163 -18.64 -21.10 1.25
CA LYS A 163 -19.71 -21.94 1.79
C LYS A 163 -19.32 -23.42 1.91
N GLY A 164 -20.00 -24.11 2.83
CA GLY A 164 -19.84 -25.54 3.05
C GLY A 164 -18.47 -25.88 3.65
N ALA A 165 -17.77 -26.83 3.05
CA ALA A 165 -16.49 -27.29 3.60
C ALA A 165 -15.40 -26.19 3.61
N ARG A 166 -15.54 -25.12 2.82
CA ARG A 166 -14.54 -24.04 2.68
C ARG A 166 -14.65 -22.93 3.73
N THR A 167 -15.51 -23.07 4.74
CA THR A 167 -15.67 -22.07 5.80
C THR A 167 -14.36 -21.78 6.53
N PHE A 168 -13.58 -22.80 6.88
CA PHE A 168 -12.28 -22.58 7.54
C PHE A 168 -11.27 -21.89 6.61
N THR A 169 -11.25 -22.24 5.31
CA THR A 169 -10.41 -21.57 4.32
C THR A 169 -10.73 -20.08 4.24
N TRP A 170 -12.00 -19.71 4.34
CA TRP A 170 -12.40 -18.30 4.43
C TRP A 170 -11.82 -17.61 5.67
N LEU A 171 -11.90 -18.22 6.87
CA LEU A 171 -11.32 -17.63 8.08
C LEU A 171 -9.81 -17.39 7.93
N THR A 172 -9.08 -18.35 7.36
CA THR A 172 -7.65 -18.16 7.08
C THR A 172 -7.39 -17.06 6.04
N GLY A 173 -8.29 -16.88 5.06
CA GLY A 173 -8.20 -15.78 4.10
C GLY A 173 -8.44 -14.41 4.72
N VAL A 174 -9.41 -14.30 5.64
CA VAL A 174 -9.65 -13.05 6.41
C VAL A 174 -8.47 -12.76 7.34
N ALA A 175 -7.87 -13.78 7.96
CA ALA A 175 -6.63 -13.61 8.72
C ALA A 175 -5.47 -13.11 7.85
N LEU A 176 -5.33 -13.64 6.63
CA LEU A 176 -4.32 -13.16 5.67
C LEU A 176 -4.58 -11.72 5.24
N LEU A 177 -5.82 -11.31 5.03
CA LEU A 177 -6.16 -9.90 4.76
C LEU A 177 -5.67 -8.98 5.88
N ALA A 178 -5.89 -9.36 7.15
CA ALA A 178 -5.42 -8.59 8.30
C ALA A 178 -3.89 -8.57 8.40
N ILE A 179 -3.22 -9.68 8.11
CA ILE A 179 -1.75 -9.77 8.07
C ILE A 179 -1.17 -8.88 6.95
N THR A 180 -1.76 -8.90 5.76
CA THR A 180 -1.35 -8.03 4.63
C THR A 180 -1.47 -6.56 5.01
N ALA A 181 -2.59 -6.16 5.63
CA ALA A 181 -2.77 -4.79 6.12
C ALA A 181 -1.70 -4.42 7.18
N TRP A 182 -1.39 -5.33 8.11
CA TRP A 182 -0.38 -5.09 9.13
C TRP A 182 1.05 -5.00 8.57
N LEU A 183 1.40 -5.86 7.62
CA LEU A 183 2.69 -5.80 6.91
C LEU A 183 2.85 -4.46 6.20
N SER A 184 1.84 -4.05 5.45
CA SER A 184 1.81 -2.76 4.76
C SER A 184 1.91 -1.58 5.73
N PHE A 185 1.15 -1.58 6.82
CA PHE A 185 1.23 -0.55 7.86
C PHE A 185 2.64 -0.47 8.49
N THR A 186 3.22 -1.60 8.87
CA THR A 186 4.53 -1.61 9.52
C THR A 186 5.70 -1.26 8.59
N GLY A 187 5.59 -1.59 7.30
CA GLY A 187 6.58 -1.23 6.28
C GLY A 187 6.59 0.25 5.96
N TYR A 188 5.42 0.90 6.03
CA TYR A 188 5.27 2.33 5.75
C TYR A 188 6.10 3.24 6.67
N LEU A 189 6.42 2.79 7.89
CA LEU A 189 7.27 3.56 8.80
C LEU A 189 8.74 3.59 8.37
N LEU A 190 9.18 2.56 7.64
CA LEU A 190 10.61 2.27 7.50
C LEU A 190 11.34 3.28 6.63
N THR A 191 10.65 3.99 5.75
CA THR A 191 11.18 5.14 5.01
C THR A 191 11.67 6.26 5.94
N TRP A 192 11.04 6.39 7.11
CA TRP A 192 11.30 7.46 8.08
C TRP A 192 11.18 8.87 7.46
N ASP A 193 10.29 8.99 6.49
CA ASP A 193 9.82 10.23 5.92
C ASP A 193 8.60 10.75 6.69
N GLN A 194 8.19 11.97 6.40
CA GLN A 194 7.07 12.64 7.06
C GLN A 194 5.75 11.89 6.92
N LEU A 195 5.41 11.44 5.70
CA LEU A 195 4.24 10.60 5.46
C LEU A 195 4.22 9.36 6.33
N GLY A 196 5.32 8.59 6.31
CA GLY A 196 5.46 7.37 7.09
C GLY A 196 5.33 7.63 8.58
N TYR A 197 6.09 8.59 9.11
CA TYR A 197 6.12 8.91 10.53
C TYR A 197 4.74 9.34 11.05
N TRP A 198 4.06 10.26 10.37
CA TRP A 198 2.78 10.79 10.82
C TRP A 198 1.62 9.82 10.60
N ALA A 199 1.63 9.04 9.50
CA ALA A 199 0.64 7.99 9.29
C ALA A 199 0.65 6.97 10.44
N ILE A 200 1.82 6.55 10.91
CA ILE A 200 1.94 5.63 12.04
C ILE A 200 1.67 6.31 13.37
N THR A 201 2.02 7.59 13.54
CA THR A 201 1.67 8.36 14.75
C THR A 201 0.16 8.41 14.92
N VAL A 202 -0.58 8.75 13.87
CA VAL A 202 -2.06 8.71 13.84
C VAL A 202 -2.55 7.28 14.09
N GLY A 203 -2.01 6.30 13.37
CA GLY A 203 -2.35 4.88 13.49
C GLY A 203 -2.24 4.33 14.91
N SER A 204 -1.10 4.57 15.55
CA SER A 204 -0.81 4.12 16.92
C SER A 204 -1.58 4.91 17.99
N SER A 205 -1.92 6.18 17.73
CA SER A 205 -2.76 6.97 18.64
C SER A 205 -4.18 6.40 18.80
N MET A 206 -4.67 5.68 17.78
CA MET A 206 -5.94 4.94 17.91
C MET A 206 -5.84 3.83 18.97
N ALA A 207 -4.70 3.14 19.08
CA ALA A 207 -4.50 2.13 20.12
C ALA A 207 -4.49 2.76 21.52
N GLU A 208 -3.93 3.97 21.65
CA GLU A 208 -3.89 4.73 22.91
C GLU A 208 -5.28 5.15 23.41
N SER A 209 -6.24 5.36 22.51
CA SER A 209 -7.59 5.80 22.85
C SER A 209 -8.41 4.79 23.68
N GLY A 210 -7.92 3.57 23.88
CA GLY A 210 -8.55 2.55 24.71
C GLY A 210 -8.57 2.92 26.21
N PRO A 211 -9.73 2.92 26.89
CA PRO A 211 -9.88 3.50 28.23
C PRO A 211 -9.14 2.77 29.36
N VAL A 212 -8.78 1.49 29.17
CA VAL A 212 -8.15 0.66 30.23
C VAL A 212 -6.71 0.30 29.88
N LEU A 213 -6.50 -0.24 28.68
CA LEU A 213 -5.19 -0.75 28.25
C LEU A 213 -4.51 0.14 27.22
N GLY A 214 -5.14 1.22 26.76
CA GLY A 214 -4.64 2.03 25.64
C GLY A 214 -3.23 2.57 25.86
N PRO A 215 -2.96 3.31 26.96
CA PRO A 215 -1.61 3.83 27.23
C PRO A 215 -0.54 2.73 27.34
N ALA A 216 -0.88 1.60 27.96
CA ALA A 216 0.03 0.46 28.09
C ALA A 216 0.30 -0.22 26.74
N MET A 217 -0.73 -0.42 25.91
CA MET A 217 -0.61 -0.97 24.56
C MET A 217 0.24 -0.06 23.67
N ASN A 218 0.01 1.26 23.75
CA ASN A 218 0.78 2.23 22.99
C ASN A 218 2.26 2.23 23.39
N LEU A 219 2.56 2.17 24.70
CA LEU A 219 3.93 2.06 25.20
C LEU A 219 4.62 0.77 24.74
N VAL A 220 3.89 -0.36 24.65
CA VAL A 220 4.45 -1.62 24.12
C VAL A 220 4.76 -1.51 22.63
N LEU A 221 3.87 -0.88 21.86
CA LEU A 221 4.00 -0.69 20.41
C LEU A 221 5.12 0.31 20.06
N ARG A 222 5.12 1.49 20.67
CA ARG A 222 6.08 2.58 20.40
C ARG A 222 7.38 2.43 21.17
N GLY A 223 7.35 1.81 22.34
CA GLY A 223 8.51 1.71 23.24
C GLY A 223 8.88 2.97 24.00
N ALA A 224 8.15 4.05 23.77
CA ALA A 224 8.30 5.39 24.36
C ALA A 224 6.96 6.14 24.19
N PRO A 225 6.80 7.34 24.78
CA PRO A 225 5.61 8.18 24.53
C PRO A 225 5.40 8.47 23.03
N ASP A 226 6.50 8.81 22.35
CA ASP A 226 6.53 9.08 20.91
C ASP A 226 7.26 7.98 20.15
N ILE A 227 7.09 7.95 18.83
CA ILE A 227 7.79 7.01 17.96
C ILE A 227 9.24 7.48 17.81
N GLY A 228 10.17 6.78 18.47
CA GLY A 228 11.61 7.03 18.33
C GLY A 228 12.35 5.76 17.94
N THR A 229 13.62 5.64 18.35
CA THR A 229 14.48 4.49 18.05
C THR A 229 13.86 3.15 18.42
N GLY A 230 13.26 3.07 19.62
CA GLY A 230 12.60 1.85 20.07
C GLY A 230 11.37 1.48 19.25
N GLY A 231 10.63 2.47 18.75
CA GLY A 231 9.46 2.26 17.91
C GLY A 231 9.86 1.74 16.54
N LEU A 232 10.80 2.43 15.90
CA LEU A 232 11.33 2.03 14.59
C LEU A 232 11.86 0.59 14.59
N LEU A 233 12.68 0.22 15.58
CA LEU A 233 13.23 -1.13 15.69
C LEU A 233 12.13 -2.21 15.84
N ARG A 234 11.08 -1.92 16.60
CA ARG A 234 9.93 -2.84 16.75
C ARG A 234 9.17 -3.00 15.44
N PHE A 235 8.90 -1.89 14.75
CA PHE A 235 8.22 -1.91 13.45
C PHE A 235 9.04 -2.68 12.41
N TYR A 236 10.35 -2.45 12.37
CA TYR A 236 11.26 -3.20 11.53
C TYR A 236 11.22 -4.71 11.82
N LEU A 237 11.30 -5.13 13.09
CA LEU A 237 11.19 -6.54 13.46
C LEU A 237 9.83 -7.16 13.07
N ASN A 238 8.74 -6.40 13.25
CA ASN A 238 7.40 -6.84 12.86
C ASN A 238 7.30 -7.04 11.35
N HIS A 239 7.79 -6.09 10.58
CA HIS A 239 7.70 -6.06 9.13
C HIS A 239 8.61 -7.10 8.45
N VAL A 240 9.86 -7.24 8.92
CA VAL A 240 10.88 -8.04 8.24
C VAL A 240 10.91 -9.49 8.69
N ILE A 241 10.59 -9.79 9.95
CA ILE A 241 10.71 -11.14 10.50
C ILE A 241 9.34 -11.69 10.94
N LEU A 242 8.70 -11.06 11.92
CA LEU A 242 7.59 -11.68 12.64
C LEU A 242 6.38 -11.95 11.73
N PHE A 243 5.86 -10.91 11.07
CA PHE A 243 4.66 -11.04 10.26
C PHE A 243 4.89 -11.74 8.90
N PRO A 244 6.06 -11.64 8.24
CA PRO A 244 6.34 -12.51 7.10
C PRO A 244 6.34 -14.00 7.46
N LEU A 245 6.91 -14.38 8.61
CA LEU A 245 6.87 -15.77 9.07
C LEU A 245 5.46 -16.23 9.43
N ILE A 246 4.67 -15.39 10.09
CA ILE A 246 3.25 -15.66 10.36
C ILE A 246 2.48 -15.79 9.04
N ALA A 247 2.73 -14.91 8.06
CA ALA A 247 2.12 -14.98 6.73
C ALA A 247 2.47 -16.31 6.05
N ILE A 248 3.74 -16.73 6.03
CA ILE A 248 4.16 -18.02 5.47
C ILE A 248 3.41 -19.18 6.14
N LEU A 249 3.28 -19.17 7.46
CA LEU A 249 2.54 -20.19 8.20
C LEU A 249 1.06 -20.22 7.79
N VAL A 250 0.38 -19.08 7.80
CA VAL A 250 -1.06 -19.00 7.50
C VAL A 250 -1.32 -19.28 6.01
N ILE A 251 -0.47 -18.80 5.09
CA ILE A 251 -0.50 -19.16 3.66
C ILE A 251 -0.37 -20.67 3.49
N SER A 252 0.56 -21.31 4.21
CA SER A 252 0.74 -22.77 4.17
C SER A 252 -0.52 -23.52 4.60
N ILE A 253 -1.16 -23.07 5.70
CA ILE A 253 -2.44 -23.64 6.17
C ILE A 253 -3.55 -23.40 5.13
N HIS A 254 -3.65 -22.18 4.59
CA HIS A 254 -4.63 -21.80 3.60
C HIS A 254 -4.51 -22.66 2.33
N TYR A 255 -3.31 -22.78 1.76
CA TYR A 255 -3.00 -23.61 0.61
C TYR A 255 -3.25 -25.08 0.89
N TYR A 256 -2.88 -25.59 2.07
CA TYR A 256 -3.11 -26.98 2.44
C TYR A 256 -4.62 -27.31 2.42
N LYS A 257 -5.47 -26.45 2.98
CA LYS A 257 -6.93 -26.66 3.01
C LYS A 257 -7.56 -26.59 1.62
N VAL A 258 -7.12 -25.65 0.79
CA VAL A 258 -7.53 -25.56 -0.62
C VAL A 258 -7.08 -26.80 -1.39
N SER A 259 -5.87 -27.27 -1.16
CA SER A 259 -5.25 -28.32 -1.97
C SER A 259 -5.67 -29.73 -1.58
N ARG A 260 -5.80 -30.03 -0.29
CA ARG A 260 -5.94 -31.41 0.19
C ARG A 260 -7.36 -31.78 0.60
N GLU A 261 -8.18 -30.83 1.04
CA GLU A 261 -9.48 -31.17 1.59
C GLU A 261 -10.65 -30.76 0.69
N HIS A 262 -10.66 -29.54 0.15
CA HIS A 262 -11.90 -28.98 -0.44
C HIS A 262 -11.80 -28.53 -1.89
N GLY A 263 -10.58 -28.46 -2.44
CA GLY A 263 -10.35 -27.93 -3.79
C GLY A 263 -10.70 -26.45 -3.94
N ILE A 264 -10.31 -25.88 -5.06
CA ILE A 264 -10.82 -24.57 -5.51
C ILE A 264 -12.29 -24.75 -5.92
N SER A 265 -13.15 -23.81 -5.54
CA SER A 265 -14.56 -23.79 -5.93
C SER A 265 -14.75 -23.79 -7.44
N LEU A 266 -15.64 -24.63 -7.96
CA LEU A 266 -16.10 -24.52 -9.34
C LEU A 266 -17.16 -23.42 -9.47
N PRO A 267 -17.52 -23.00 -10.69
CA PRO A 267 -18.65 -22.09 -10.90
C PRO A 267 -19.92 -22.57 -10.20
N ALA A 268 -20.70 -21.63 -9.66
CA ALA A 268 -21.83 -21.93 -8.79
C ALA A 268 -22.92 -22.79 -9.45
N ASP A 269 -23.13 -22.64 -10.77
CA ASP A 269 -24.05 -23.47 -11.57
C ASP A 269 -23.63 -24.95 -11.62
N ILE A 270 -22.32 -25.22 -11.62
CA ILE A 270 -21.76 -26.57 -11.62
C ILE A 270 -21.84 -27.18 -10.21
N GLU A 271 -21.46 -26.43 -9.18
CA GLU A 271 -21.48 -26.89 -7.78
C GLU A 271 -22.90 -27.15 -7.26
N GLU A 272 -23.89 -26.37 -7.70
CA GLU A 272 -25.30 -26.59 -7.34
C GLU A 272 -26.00 -27.68 -8.17
N GLY A 273 -25.34 -28.22 -9.19
CA GLY A 273 -25.94 -29.25 -10.04
C GLY A 273 -26.86 -28.72 -11.15
N ASN A 274 -26.94 -27.40 -11.36
CA ASN A 274 -27.82 -26.77 -12.37
C ASN A 274 -27.25 -26.82 -13.79
N ALA A 275 -25.93 -27.04 -13.95
CA ALA A 275 -25.28 -27.14 -15.24
C ALA A 275 -25.62 -28.45 -16.00
N SER A 276 -25.45 -28.44 -17.33
CA SER A 276 -25.60 -29.66 -18.14
C SER A 276 -24.59 -30.73 -17.73
N ASP A 277 -24.94 -32.01 -17.92
CA ASP A 277 -24.07 -33.13 -17.54
C ASP A 277 -22.73 -33.12 -18.29
N GLN A 278 -22.75 -32.69 -19.56
CA GLN A 278 -21.53 -32.51 -20.34
C GLN A 278 -20.60 -31.45 -19.71
N ARG A 279 -21.13 -30.29 -19.32
CA ARG A 279 -20.35 -29.21 -18.68
C ARG A 279 -19.83 -29.63 -17.31
N LYS A 280 -20.60 -30.39 -16.53
CA LYS A 280 -20.14 -30.98 -15.26
C LYS A 280 -19.00 -31.95 -15.47
N LYS A 281 -19.10 -32.84 -16.48
CA LYS A 281 -18.06 -33.81 -16.80
C LYS A 281 -16.78 -33.12 -17.25
N GLU A 282 -16.90 -32.08 -18.07
CA GLU A 282 -15.78 -31.27 -18.51
C GLU A 282 -15.12 -30.53 -17.34
N ALA A 283 -15.89 -29.84 -16.51
CA ALA A 283 -15.36 -29.10 -15.37
C ALA A 283 -14.63 -30.00 -14.35
N ASN A 284 -15.08 -31.24 -14.19
CA ASN A 284 -14.45 -32.24 -13.31
C ASN A 284 -13.28 -32.99 -13.95
N ARG A 285 -12.97 -32.74 -15.23
CA ARG A 285 -11.78 -33.31 -15.88
C ARG A 285 -10.54 -32.89 -15.10
N ARG A 286 -9.68 -33.86 -14.78
CA ARG A 286 -8.45 -33.60 -14.03
C ARG A 286 -7.41 -32.95 -14.94
N ILE A 287 -6.75 -31.93 -14.42
CA ILE A 287 -5.56 -31.30 -14.99
C ILE A 287 -4.44 -31.48 -13.98
N ASP A 288 -3.34 -32.09 -14.43
CA ASP A 288 -2.18 -32.31 -13.58
C ASP A 288 -1.46 -30.99 -13.26
N LEU A 289 -0.88 -30.90 -12.07
CA LEU A 289 -0.06 -29.74 -11.68
C LEU A 289 1.13 -29.56 -12.64
N ILE A 290 1.80 -30.66 -12.96
CA ILE A 290 2.94 -30.70 -13.88
C ILE A 290 2.53 -31.54 -15.09
N PRO A 291 2.56 -31.01 -16.33
CA PRO A 291 3.13 -29.72 -16.74
C PRO A 291 2.09 -28.59 -16.78
N ASP A 292 0.81 -28.91 -16.94
CA ASP A 292 -0.19 -27.99 -17.49
C ASP A 292 -0.39 -26.75 -16.62
N LEU A 293 -0.68 -26.94 -15.32
CA LEU A 293 -0.96 -25.82 -14.44
C LEU A 293 0.30 -25.01 -14.12
N LEU A 294 1.43 -25.69 -13.88
CA LEU A 294 2.71 -25.04 -13.60
C LEU A 294 3.14 -24.14 -14.77
N SER A 295 3.01 -24.60 -16.02
CA SER A 295 3.33 -23.80 -17.20
C SER A 295 2.48 -22.54 -17.28
N HIS A 296 1.18 -22.65 -16.99
CA HIS A 296 0.27 -21.50 -16.99
C HIS A 296 0.59 -20.50 -15.87
N GLU A 297 0.95 -20.99 -14.68
CA GLU A 297 1.34 -20.14 -13.56
C GLU A 297 2.70 -19.46 -13.79
N LEU A 298 3.66 -20.16 -14.39
CA LEU A 298 4.92 -19.57 -14.83
C LEU A 298 4.68 -18.50 -15.90
N PHE A 299 3.80 -18.75 -16.86
CA PHE A 299 3.41 -17.74 -17.84
C PHE A 299 2.81 -16.48 -17.19
N LEU A 300 1.87 -16.63 -16.26
CA LEU A 300 1.30 -15.49 -15.53
C LEU A 300 2.33 -14.78 -14.64
N THR A 301 3.25 -15.54 -14.03
CA THR A 301 4.35 -14.99 -13.23
C THR A 301 5.29 -14.16 -14.12
N SER A 302 5.65 -14.66 -15.30
CA SER A 302 6.46 -13.93 -16.26
C SER A 302 5.78 -12.64 -16.74
N ILE A 303 4.46 -12.69 -16.99
CA ILE A 303 3.68 -11.48 -17.30
C ILE A 303 3.66 -10.52 -16.12
N GLY A 304 3.46 -11.02 -14.90
CA GLY A 304 3.46 -10.19 -13.68
C GLY A 304 4.79 -9.48 -13.46
N ILE A 305 5.90 -10.20 -13.62
CA ILE A 305 7.25 -9.61 -13.55
C ILE A 305 7.45 -8.60 -14.68
N LEU A 306 7.09 -8.93 -15.92
CA LEU A 306 7.20 -8.00 -17.04
C LEU A 306 6.37 -6.74 -16.82
N ALA A 307 5.16 -6.86 -16.27
CA ALA A 307 4.30 -5.73 -15.97
C ALA A 307 4.89 -4.84 -14.87
N LEU A 308 5.41 -5.43 -13.77
CA LEU A 308 6.09 -4.69 -12.72
C LEU A 308 7.30 -3.92 -13.29
N LEU A 309 8.16 -4.60 -14.06
CA LEU A 309 9.33 -3.99 -14.67
C LEU A 309 8.96 -2.90 -15.69
N ALA A 310 7.89 -3.10 -16.47
CA ALA A 310 7.44 -2.09 -17.42
C ALA A 310 6.87 -0.85 -16.72
N ILE A 311 6.08 -1.03 -15.66
CA ILE A 311 5.52 0.08 -14.88
C ILE A 311 6.64 0.94 -14.29
N VAL A 312 7.67 0.30 -13.71
CA VAL A 312 8.83 1.01 -13.16
C VAL A 312 9.67 1.64 -14.27
N TYR A 313 9.98 0.90 -15.35
CA TYR A 313 10.81 1.42 -16.45
C TYR A 313 10.20 2.60 -17.21
N PHE A 314 8.88 2.67 -17.30
CA PHE A 314 8.16 3.77 -17.96
C PHE A 314 7.69 4.86 -16.99
N ASP A 315 8.16 4.86 -15.74
CA ASP A 315 7.79 5.82 -14.68
C ASP A 315 6.26 6.00 -14.52
N TRP A 316 5.50 4.92 -14.76
CA TRP A 316 4.04 4.91 -14.55
C TRP A 316 3.67 4.81 -13.07
N PHE A 317 4.64 4.50 -12.22
CA PHE A 317 4.52 4.48 -10.77
C PHE A 317 5.86 4.83 -10.16
N ASN A 318 5.86 5.82 -9.26
CA ASN A 318 7.03 6.20 -8.48
C ASN A 318 6.80 5.81 -7.02
N SER A 319 7.87 5.50 -6.29
CA SER A 319 7.85 5.33 -4.83
C SER A 319 8.22 6.65 -4.16
N PRO A 320 7.29 7.61 -3.98
CA PRO A 320 7.63 8.93 -3.46
C PRO A 320 8.30 8.78 -2.09
N LEU A 321 9.38 9.54 -1.89
CA LEU A 321 9.99 9.76 -0.59
C LEU A 321 9.67 11.20 -0.18
N GLU A 322 8.95 11.37 0.92
CA GLU A 322 8.76 12.70 1.50
C GLU A 322 10.01 13.17 2.24
N THR A 323 10.00 14.38 2.79
CA THR A 323 11.18 14.89 3.50
C THR A 323 11.43 14.10 4.79
N HIS A 324 12.64 14.20 5.33
CA HIS A 324 12.99 13.53 6.59
C HIS A 324 12.02 13.89 7.70
N ALA A 325 11.54 12.88 8.43
CA ALA A 325 10.54 13.06 9.48
C ALA A 325 10.95 14.12 10.52
N ASN A 326 10.10 15.13 10.70
CA ASN A 326 10.20 16.13 11.75
C ASN A 326 9.06 15.94 12.77
N PRO A 327 9.34 15.33 13.94
CA PRO A 327 8.34 15.12 14.98
C PRO A 327 7.68 16.39 15.52
N GLN A 328 8.25 17.56 15.28
CA GLN A 328 7.75 18.86 15.75
C GLN A 328 6.89 19.60 14.70
N ALA A 329 6.81 19.08 13.48
CA ALA A 329 6.04 19.69 12.39
C ALA A 329 5.18 18.64 11.69
N THR A 330 3.87 18.68 11.92
CA THR A 330 2.92 17.83 11.21
C THR A 330 2.57 18.46 9.87
N PRO A 331 2.74 17.74 8.75
CA PRO A 331 2.31 18.22 7.44
C PRO A 331 0.81 18.47 7.39
N LEU A 332 0.42 19.57 6.73
CA LEU A 332 -0.98 19.94 6.52
C LEU A 332 -1.80 18.84 5.83
N ASP A 333 -1.22 18.15 4.83
CA ASP A 333 -1.89 17.10 4.05
C ASP A 333 -1.43 15.68 4.41
N THR A 334 -1.32 15.37 5.71
CA THR A 334 -0.99 14.00 6.13
C THR A 334 -2.07 13.02 5.67
N LYS A 335 -1.71 12.08 4.79
CA LYS A 335 -2.65 11.10 4.21
C LYS A 335 -2.27 9.66 4.53
N ALA A 336 -3.27 8.84 4.83
CA ALA A 336 -3.07 7.41 4.85
C ALA A 336 -2.86 6.87 3.42
N PRO A 337 -2.22 5.71 3.26
CA PRO A 337 -2.24 4.98 1.98
C PRO A 337 -3.68 4.71 1.51
N TRP A 338 -3.89 4.59 0.19
CA TRP A 338 -5.26 4.55 -0.37
C TRP A 338 -6.12 3.41 0.18
N TYR A 339 -5.53 2.27 0.49
CA TYR A 339 -6.23 1.12 1.08
C TYR A 339 -6.62 1.32 2.55
N PHE A 340 -6.17 2.41 3.17
CA PHE A 340 -6.57 2.86 4.51
C PHE A 340 -7.39 4.15 4.51
N TRP A 341 -7.70 4.76 3.36
CA TRP A 341 -8.56 5.95 3.32
C TRP A 341 -9.92 5.70 3.97
N TRP A 342 -10.50 4.51 3.81
CA TRP A 342 -11.77 4.20 4.49
C TRP A 342 -11.67 4.26 6.02
N LEU A 343 -10.51 3.95 6.61
CA LEU A 343 -10.26 4.12 8.06
C LEU A 343 -10.13 5.60 8.40
N GLN A 344 -9.40 6.37 7.59
CA GLN A 344 -9.26 7.81 7.77
C GLN A 344 -10.61 8.53 7.68
N GLY A 345 -11.45 8.19 6.71
CA GLY A 345 -12.80 8.75 6.58
C GLY A 345 -13.71 8.34 7.74
N LEU A 346 -13.56 7.11 8.26
CA LEU A 346 -14.28 6.65 9.45
C LEU A 346 -13.93 7.49 10.68
N LEU A 347 -12.66 7.90 10.84
CA LEU A 347 -12.21 8.77 11.94
C LEU A 347 -12.79 10.19 11.89
N LYS A 348 -13.23 10.66 10.71
CA LYS A 348 -13.92 11.96 10.55
C LYS A 348 -15.39 11.92 11.02
N ILE A 349 -15.93 10.75 11.35
CA ILE A 349 -17.31 10.59 11.83
C ILE A 349 -17.31 10.65 13.36
N ASP A 350 -18.11 11.56 13.93
CA ASP A 350 -18.33 11.62 15.37
C ASP A 350 -19.63 10.88 15.77
N PRO A 351 -19.55 9.64 16.29
CA PRO A 351 -20.73 8.89 16.70
C PRO A 351 -21.46 9.52 17.88
N ALA A 352 -20.74 10.18 18.80
CA ALA A 352 -21.35 10.79 19.96
C ALA A 352 -22.25 11.94 19.52
N LYS A 353 -21.74 12.83 18.66
CA LYS A 353 -22.51 13.94 18.08
C LYS A 353 -23.74 13.46 17.30
N ILE A 354 -23.63 12.38 16.53
CA ILE A 354 -24.78 11.79 15.82
C ILE A 354 -25.86 11.33 16.80
N LEU A 355 -25.46 10.60 17.85
CA LEU A 355 -26.42 10.05 18.80
C LEU A 355 -27.05 11.13 19.68
N GLU A 356 -26.26 12.12 20.10
CA GLU A 356 -26.71 13.31 20.81
C GLU A 356 -27.74 14.09 19.99
N ASN A 357 -27.46 14.36 18.70
CA ASN A 357 -28.39 15.05 17.82
C ASN A 357 -29.70 14.28 17.57
N LEU A 358 -29.67 12.94 17.65
CA LEU A 358 -30.88 12.12 17.50
C LEU A 358 -31.70 12.04 18.79
N ILE A 359 -31.04 11.90 19.95
CA ILE A 359 -31.69 11.62 21.22
C ILE A 359 -32.04 12.89 22.00
N ASN A 360 -31.16 13.89 22.01
CA ASN A 360 -31.34 15.08 22.85
C ASN A 360 -32.59 15.90 22.48
N PRO A 361 -33.05 16.00 21.22
CA PRO A 361 -34.35 16.61 20.91
C PRO A 361 -35.54 15.87 21.54
N ILE A 362 -35.46 14.54 21.67
CA ILE A 362 -36.49 13.72 22.33
C ILE A 362 -36.43 13.96 23.84
N LEU A 363 -35.24 13.93 24.43
CA LEU A 363 -35.06 14.14 25.88
C LEU A 363 -35.36 15.58 26.32
N ALA A 364 -35.23 16.55 25.43
CA ALA A 364 -35.62 17.95 25.67
C ALA A 364 -37.14 18.17 25.62
N ALA A 365 -37.94 17.17 25.27
CA ALA A 365 -39.40 17.30 25.29
C ALA A 365 -39.92 17.51 26.73
N PRO A 366 -40.97 18.32 26.93
CA PRO A 366 -41.47 18.69 28.26
C PRO A 366 -41.78 17.49 29.16
N LEU A 367 -42.20 16.38 28.59
CA LEU A 367 -42.45 15.12 29.31
C LEU A 367 -41.21 14.65 30.08
N PHE A 368 -40.05 14.59 29.42
CA PHE A 368 -38.82 14.04 29.99
C PHE A 368 -38.09 15.05 30.88
N VAL A 369 -38.13 16.33 30.53
CA VAL A 369 -37.61 17.42 31.36
C VAL A 369 -38.36 17.48 32.70
N ASN A 370 -39.68 17.33 32.69
CA ASN A 370 -40.50 17.29 33.91
C ASN A 370 -40.29 16.00 34.73
N MET A 371 -39.73 14.95 34.14
CA MET A 371 -39.30 13.73 34.83
C MET A 371 -37.86 13.84 35.38
N GLY A 372 -37.19 14.99 35.23
CA GLY A 372 -35.84 15.22 35.73
C GLY A 372 -34.73 14.55 34.92
N ILE A 373 -35.03 14.08 33.71
CA ILE A 373 -34.04 13.46 32.82
C ILE A 373 -33.24 14.56 32.13
N LYS A 374 -31.91 14.54 32.30
CA LYS A 374 -31.00 15.49 31.67
C LYS A 374 -30.60 15.04 30.26
N PRO A 375 -30.25 15.96 29.35
CA PRO A 375 -29.64 15.63 28.07
C PRO A 375 -28.40 14.77 28.23
N LEU A 376 -28.16 13.88 27.27
CA LEU A 376 -27.04 12.95 27.29
C LEU A 376 -25.77 13.66 26.78
N GLU A 377 -24.70 13.64 27.57
CA GLU A 377 -23.34 14.05 27.14
C GLU A 377 -22.51 12.79 26.95
N LEU A 378 -22.60 12.22 25.76
CA LEU A 378 -21.97 10.94 25.41
C LEU A 378 -20.56 11.15 24.85
N SER A 379 -20.24 12.36 24.41
CA SER A 379 -18.92 12.81 23.97
C SER A 379 -17.79 12.50 24.96
N LEU A 380 -18.08 12.42 26.26
CA LEU A 380 -17.10 12.08 27.29
C LEU A 380 -16.84 10.56 27.46
N LEU A 381 -17.79 9.72 27.05
CA LEU A 381 -17.72 8.24 27.20
C LEU A 381 -17.40 7.53 25.88
N LEU A 382 -17.80 8.10 24.74
CA LEU A 382 -17.56 7.57 23.40
C LEU A 382 -16.67 8.52 22.60
N ASN A 383 -15.38 8.58 22.94
CA ASN A 383 -14.42 9.29 22.11
C ASN A 383 -14.46 8.73 20.67
N SER A 384 -14.66 9.60 19.68
CA SER A 384 -14.73 9.23 18.26
C SER A 384 -13.51 8.41 17.82
N LYS A 385 -12.30 8.77 18.27
CA LYS A 385 -11.06 8.02 17.98
C LYS A 385 -11.08 6.60 18.55
N PHE A 386 -11.68 6.40 19.73
CA PHE A 386 -11.81 5.07 20.33
C PHE A 386 -12.82 4.22 19.57
N ILE A 387 -14.02 4.74 19.33
CA ILE A 387 -15.07 3.96 18.68
C ILE A 387 -14.74 3.72 17.20
N MET A 388 -14.45 4.77 16.45
CA MET A 388 -14.21 4.69 15.02
C MET A 388 -12.83 4.14 14.68
N GLY A 389 -11.80 4.45 15.47
CA GLY A 389 -10.43 4.00 15.21
C GLY A 389 -10.09 2.64 15.79
N LEU A 390 -10.56 2.31 17.00
CA LEU A 390 -10.16 1.09 17.71
C LEU A 390 -11.24 0.01 17.73
N VAL A 391 -12.53 0.37 17.83
CA VAL A 391 -13.62 -0.63 17.99
C VAL A 391 -14.21 -1.06 16.64
N VAL A 392 -14.58 -0.12 15.78
CA VAL A 392 -15.28 -0.41 14.52
C VAL A 392 -14.43 -1.26 13.57
N PRO A 393 -13.12 -1.00 13.34
CA PRO A 393 -12.36 -1.80 12.37
C PRO A 393 -12.24 -3.28 12.75
N PRO A 394 -11.91 -3.65 14.02
CA PRO A 394 -11.98 -5.06 14.43
C PRO A 394 -13.38 -5.66 14.37
N VAL A 395 -14.44 -4.89 14.63
CA VAL A 395 -15.83 -5.36 14.45
C VAL A 395 -16.12 -5.67 12.99
N VAL A 396 -15.71 -4.80 12.07
CA VAL A 396 -15.85 -5.02 10.61
C VAL A 396 -15.12 -6.29 10.18
N VAL A 397 -13.86 -6.47 10.61
CA VAL A 397 -13.10 -7.69 10.33
C VAL A 397 -13.77 -8.91 10.99
N GLY A 398 -14.27 -8.78 12.21
CA GLY A 398 -15.01 -9.82 12.93
C GLY A 398 -16.30 -10.24 12.21
N LEU A 399 -17.03 -9.29 11.62
CA LEU A 399 -18.17 -9.57 10.75
C LEU A 399 -17.75 -10.36 9.51
N LEU A 400 -16.57 -10.09 8.93
CA LEU A 400 -16.04 -10.90 7.84
C LEU A 400 -15.80 -12.34 8.29
N PHE A 401 -15.21 -12.58 9.46
CA PHE A 401 -15.08 -13.93 10.03
C PHE A 401 -16.45 -14.62 10.22
N ALA A 402 -17.47 -13.84 10.58
CA ALA A 402 -18.82 -14.34 10.84
C ALA A 402 -19.65 -14.62 9.57
N ILE A 403 -19.25 -14.11 8.39
CA ILE A 403 -20.02 -14.24 7.12
C ILE A 403 -20.51 -15.66 6.84
N PRO A 404 -19.70 -16.72 6.91
CA PRO A 404 -20.16 -18.08 6.63
C PRO A 404 -21.26 -18.59 7.56
N TYR A 405 -21.38 -18.00 8.76
CA TYR A 405 -22.37 -18.36 9.78
C TYR A 405 -23.62 -17.48 9.71
N ILE A 406 -23.47 -16.25 9.19
CA ILE A 406 -24.56 -15.30 8.93
C ILE A 406 -25.30 -15.68 7.64
N ASP A 407 -24.58 -15.92 6.53
CA ASP A 407 -25.18 -16.37 5.27
C ASP A 407 -25.45 -17.89 5.29
N ARG A 408 -26.58 -18.26 5.91
CA ARG A 408 -27.06 -19.64 6.01
C ARG A 408 -27.67 -20.19 4.72
N ASN A 409 -27.80 -19.40 3.66
CA ASN A 409 -28.42 -19.87 2.43
C ASN A 409 -27.52 -20.95 1.79
N PRO A 410 -28.03 -22.15 1.44
CA PRO A 410 -27.20 -23.19 0.84
C PRO A 410 -26.78 -22.87 -0.61
N ALA A 411 -27.54 -22.02 -1.31
CA ALA A 411 -27.22 -21.60 -2.67
C ALA A 411 -25.93 -20.76 -2.70
N ARG A 412 -25.23 -20.85 -3.82
CA ARG A 412 -24.02 -20.09 -4.18
C ARG A 412 -24.28 -19.09 -5.30
N LEU A 413 -25.21 -19.39 -6.21
CA LEU A 413 -25.62 -18.50 -7.29
C LEU A 413 -26.08 -17.15 -6.74
N ALA A 414 -25.51 -16.07 -7.28
CA ALA A 414 -25.81 -14.70 -6.85
C ALA A 414 -27.32 -14.38 -6.87
N ARG A 415 -28.02 -14.80 -7.93
CA ARG A 415 -29.47 -14.59 -8.08
C ARG A 415 -30.31 -15.24 -6.97
N LYS A 416 -29.81 -16.33 -6.36
CA LYS A 416 -30.49 -17.05 -5.27
C LYS A 416 -30.13 -16.50 -3.88
N ARG A 417 -29.25 -15.49 -3.80
CA ARG A 417 -28.75 -14.89 -2.54
C ARG A 417 -28.89 -13.37 -2.54
N PRO A 418 -30.07 -12.80 -2.85
CA PRO A 418 -30.22 -11.36 -3.06
C PRO A 418 -29.73 -10.55 -1.86
N PHE A 419 -30.05 -10.96 -0.63
CA PHE A 419 -29.62 -10.25 0.58
C PHE A 419 -28.09 -10.19 0.75
N ALA A 420 -27.39 -11.31 0.56
CA ALA A 420 -25.92 -11.33 0.67
C ALA A 420 -25.28 -10.50 -0.46
N ILE A 421 -25.82 -10.57 -1.68
CA ILE A 421 -25.30 -9.78 -2.81
C ILE A 421 -25.54 -8.29 -2.59
N LEU A 422 -26.75 -7.90 -2.19
CA LEU A 422 -27.09 -6.51 -1.88
C LEU A 422 -26.23 -5.96 -0.75
N TRP A 423 -26.03 -6.73 0.32
CA TRP A 423 -25.14 -6.34 1.42
C TRP A 423 -23.70 -6.17 0.97
N GLY A 424 -23.16 -7.11 0.17
CA GLY A 424 -21.82 -6.97 -0.39
C GLY A 424 -21.66 -5.75 -1.29
N ILE A 425 -22.65 -5.45 -2.13
CA ILE A 425 -22.64 -4.25 -2.99
C ILE A 425 -22.71 -2.98 -2.13
N ALA A 426 -23.65 -2.92 -1.17
CA ALA A 426 -23.78 -1.80 -0.25
C ALA A 426 -22.47 -1.58 0.53
N TRP A 427 -21.82 -2.65 0.96
CA TRP A 427 -20.53 -2.60 1.65
C TRP A 427 -19.42 -2.02 0.78
N VAL A 428 -19.35 -2.38 -0.51
CA VAL A 428 -18.41 -1.77 -1.45
C VAL A 428 -18.67 -0.27 -1.59
N PHE A 429 -19.94 0.16 -1.72
CA PHE A 429 -20.27 1.59 -1.78
C PHE A 429 -19.95 2.33 -0.47
N ILE A 430 -20.16 1.70 0.69
CA ILE A 430 -19.76 2.26 1.99
C ILE A 430 -18.25 2.45 2.04
N LEU A 431 -17.46 1.45 1.64
CA LEU A 431 -16.00 1.57 1.60
C LEU A 431 -15.53 2.66 0.64
N LEU A 432 -16.17 2.80 -0.53
CA LEU A 432 -15.87 3.87 -1.48
C LEU A 432 -16.22 5.25 -0.92
N ALA A 433 -17.40 5.39 -0.29
CA ALA A 433 -17.81 6.63 0.36
C ALA A 433 -16.86 7.00 1.51
N LEU A 434 -16.52 6.06 2.37
CA LEU A 434 -15.54 6.28 3.46
C LEU A 434 -14.15 6.59 2.90
N SER A 435 -13.73 5.96 1.80
CA SER A 435 -12.43 6.26 1.18
C SER A 435 -12.41 7.67 0.59
N TYR A 436 -13.51 8.09 -0.04
CA TYR A 436 -13.67 9.47 -0.50
C TYR A 436 -13.66 10.46 0.67
N MET A 437 -14.36 10.15 1.76
CA MET A 437 -14.30 10.96 2.98
C MET A 437 -12.90 10.99 3.60
N GLY A 438 -12.11 9.93 3.40
CA GLY A 438 -10.75 9.79 3.87
C GLY A 438 -9.72 10.59 3.09
N LEU A 439 -10.08 11.13 1.92
CA LEU A 439 -9.20 12.01 1.17
C LEU A 439 -8.81 13.22 2.04
N PRO A 440 -7.57 13.73 1.91
CA PRO A 440 -7.11 14.89 2.67
C PRO A 440 -8.09 16.04 2.52
N GLU A 441 -8.46 16.38 1.28
CA GLU A 441 -9.26 17.55 0.90
C GLU A 441 -10.70 17.49 1.42
N TYR A 442 -11.19 16.30 1.78
CA TYR A 442 -12.55 16.14 2.24
C TYR A 442 -12.75 16.70 3.65
N GLY A 443 -13.50 17.81 3.77
CA GLY A 443 -13.84 18.39 5.07
C GLY A 443 -12.70 19.18 5.73
N ILE A 444 -11.77 19.71 4.94
CA ILE A 444 -10.74 20.62 5.42
C ILE A 444 -11.35 21.99 5.75
N GLU A 445 -11.13 22.47 6.98
CA GLU A 445 -11.41 23.82 7.48
C GLU A 445 -10.11 24.67 7.60
N THR A 446 -9.08 24.41 6.80
CA THR A 446 -7.87 25.26 6.81
C THR A 446 -8.21 26.62 6.19
N PRO A 447 -7.80 27.74 6.83
CA PRO A 447 -7.97 29.06 6.23
C PRO A 447 -7.38 29.08 4.81
N PRO A 448 -8.07 29.68 3.81
CA PRO A 448 -7.56 29.75 2.44
C PRO A 448 -6.16 30.37 2.36
N ALA A 449 -5.87 31.34 3.23
CA ALA A 449 -4.53 31.94 3.38
C ALA A 449 -3.42 30.89 3.64
N THR A 450 -3.68 29.92 4.51
CA THR A 450 -2.73 28.82 4.79
C THR A 450 -2.64 27.88 3.59
N ARG A 451 -3.76 27.59 2.94
CA ARG A 451 -3.83 26.66 1.80
C ARG A 451 -3.07 27.18 0.59
N VAL A 452 -3.30 28.44 0.19
CA VAL A 452 -2.60 29.06 -0.96
C VAL A 452 -1.09 29.04 -0.75
N ILE A 453 -0.62 29.44 0.44
CA ILE A 453 0.82 29.40 0.76
C ILE A 453 1.37 27.97 0.72
N GLN A 454 0.61 27.00 1.22
CA GLN A 454 0.99 25.60 1.18
C GLN A 454 1.04 25.05 -0.25
N ASP A 455 0.12 25.43 -1.14
CA ASP A 455 0.12 24.95 -2.52
C ASP A 455 1.30 25.55 -3.33
N LEU A 456 1.70 26.79 -3.03
CA LEU A 456 2.88 27.44 -3.64
C LEU A 456 4.21 26.79 -3.24
N ALA A 457 4.31 26.44 -1.95
CA ALA A 457 5.53 26.01 -1.32
C ALA A 457 5.17 25.00 -0.22
N PRO A 458 4.77 23.79 -0.60
CA PRO A 458 4.32 22.79 0.34
C PRO A 458 5.48 22.46 1.27
N GLU A 459 5.15 22.18 2.53
CA GLU A 459 6.15 21.73 3.51
C GLU A 459 6.88 20.50 2.98
N GLU A 460 6.13 19.59 2.35
CA GLU A 460 6.59 18.35 1.70
C GLU A 460 6.61 18.50 0.17
N GLY A 461 7.73 18.16 -0.48
CA GLY A 461 7.85 18.16 -1.94
C GLY A 461 8.30 19.49 -2.56
N MET A 462 8.36 19.49 -3.89
CA MET A 462 8.69 20.66 -4.71
C MET A 462 7.39 21.37 -5.09
N GLY A 463 7.18 22.57 -4.55
CA GLY A 463 6.16 23.49 -5.05
C GLY A 463 6.76 24.48 -6.03
N ILE A 464 5.91 25.21 -6.73
CA ILE A 464 6.32 26.17 -7.76
C ILE A 464 7.34 27.20 -7.25
N LEU A 465 7.25 27.60 -5.97
CA LEU A 465 8.23 28.50 -5.35
C LEU A 465 9.61 27.84 -5.17
N ARG A 466 9.65 26.55 -4.80
CA ARG A 466 10.90 25.81 -4.61
C ARG A 466 11.53 25.42 -5.95
N GLU A 467 10.72 25.27 -7.01
CA GLU A 467 11.19 25.03 -8.38
C GLU A 467 11.73 26.30 -9.06
N THR A 468 11.26 27.49 -8.66
CA THR A 468 11.64 28.79 -9.26
C THR A 468 13.15 29.06 -9.17
N PRO A 469 13.89 29.19 -10.29
CA PRO A 469 15.35 29.39 -10.29
C PRO A 469 15.80 30.50 -9.35
N TYR A 470 16.96 30.31 -8.70
CA TYR A 470 17.48 31.28 -7.73
C TYR A 470 17.63 32.67 -8.36
N GLU A 471 18.05 32.75 -9.61
CA GLU A 471 18.24 33.99 -10.36
C GLU A 471 16.92 34.72 -10.62
N GLU A 472 15.81 34.00 -10.79
CA GLU A 472 14.48 34.56 -11.06
C GLU A 472 13.81 35.16 -9.82
N LEU A 473 14.25 34.80 -8.61
CA LEU A 473 13.74 35.38 -7.36
C LEU A 473 14.24 36.81 -7.15
N ILE A 474 13.69 37.77 -7.87
CA ILE A 474 14.08 39.19 -7.80
C ILE A 474 13.72 39.75 -6.40
N PRO A 475 14.67 40.35 -5.66
CA PRO A 475 14.35 40.99 -4.38
C PRO A 475 13.39 42.17 -4.58
N GLY A 476 12.32 42.21 -3.79
CA GLY A 476 11.24 43.18 -3.93
C GLY A 476 10.11 42.92 -2.93
N ILE A 477 9.17 43.87 -2.87
CA ILE A 477 7.90 43.72 -2.17
C ILE A 477 6.82 43.66 -3.24
N TYR A 478 6.09 42.56 -3.29
CA TYR A 478 5.01 42.32 -4.22
C TYR A 478 3.69 42.26 -3.44
N THR A 479 2.80 43.22 -3.69
CA THR A 479 1.53 43.36 -2.97
C THR A 479 0.39 42.80 -3.83
N VAL A 480 -0.39 41.88 -3.26
CA VAL A 480 -1.56 41.27 -3.94
C VAL A 480 -2.59 42.34 -4.28
N GLY A 481 -3.10 42.33 -5.51
CA GLY A 481 -4.06 43.32 -6.01
C GLY A 481 -3.47 44.68 -6.43
N GLU A 482 -2.22 44.97 -6.09
CA GLU A 482 -1.53 46.21 -6.50
C GLU A 482 -0.40 45.98 -7.51
N THR A 483 0.35 44.88 -7.37
CA THR A 483 1.48 44.56 -8.24
C THR A 483 1.00 43.76 -9.45
N ASN A 484 1.26 44.23 -10.66
CA ASN A 484 0.94 43.50 -11.89
C ASN A 484 1.98 42.38 -12.12
N PRO A 485 1.59 41.09 -12.17
CA PRO A 485 2.53 39.98 -12.36
C PRO A 485 3.39 40.12 -13.63
N GLU A 486 2.82 40.63 -14.73
CA GLU A 486 3.54 40.79 -16.01
C GLU A 486 4.65 41.86 -15.95
N GLU A 487 4.60 42.75 -14.96
CA GLU A 487 5.54 43.86 -14.79
C GLU A 487 6.63 43.57 -13.73
N ILE A 488 6.58 42.40 -13.09
CA ILE A 488 7.53 41.99 -12.03
C ILE A 488 8.98 41.96 -12.55
N CYS A 489 9.17 41.45 -13.77
CA CYS A 489 10.43 41.55 -14.50
C CYS A 489 10.25 42.45 -15.72
N GLY A 490 11.18 43.40 -15.89
CA GLY A 490 11.24 44.16 -17.13
C GLY A 490 11.54 43.25 -18.33
N SER A 491 11.07 43.64 -19.52
CA SER A 491 11.28 42.92 -20.78
C SER A 491 12.75 42.64 -21.12
N ASP A 492 13.67 43.36 -20.48
CA ASP A 492 15.11 43.29 -20.71
C ASP A 492 15.86 42.46 -19.65
N PHE A 493 15.15 41.87 -18.67
CA PHE A 493 15.76 41.02 -17.67
C PHE A 493 16.29 39.74 -18.34
N THR A 494 17.59 39.49 -18.23
CA THR A 494 18.21 38.25 -18.74
C THR A 494 19.19 37.71 -17.71
N TYR A 495 19.27 36.39 -17.59
CA TYR A 495 20.22 35.71 -16.72
C TYR A 495 20.78 34.46 -17.42
N THR A 496 21.90 33.93 -16.92
CA THR A 496 22.45 32.67 -17.41
C THR A 496 21.98 31.55 -16.51
N SER A 497 21.29 30.55 -17.06
CA SER A 497 20.84 29.39 -16.30
C SER A 497 22.05 28.64 -15.74
N SER A 498 22.05 28.43 -14.43
CA SER A 498 23.07 27.62 -13.73
C SER A 498 23.02 26.14 -14.13
N GLN A 499 21.88 25.66 -14.66
CA GLN A 499 21.68 24.27 -15.08
C GLN A 499 22.06 24.01 -16.54
N THR A 500 21.70 24.92 -17.46
CA THR A 500 21.91 24.71 -18.91
C THR A 500 23.03 25.57 -19.49
N GLY A 501 23.49 26.60 -18.77
CA GLY A 501 24.46 27.58 -19.26
C GLY A 501 23.92 28.51 -20.36
N GLU A 502 22.62 28.41 -20.69
CA GLU A 502 21.97 29.23 -21.70
C GLU A 502 21.50 30.57 -21.12
N GLN A 503 21.42 31.60 -21.96
CA GLN A 503 20.86 32.88 -21.58
C GLN A 503 19.33 32.80 -21.63
N VAL A 504 18.69 32.89 -20.47
CA VAL A 504 17.23 32.92 -20.30
C VAL A 504 16.78 34.39 -20.23
N ILE A 505 15.64 34.68 -20.86
CA ILE A 505 15.03 36.02 -20.88
C ILE A 505 13.78 35.99 -20.00
N GLY A 506 13.68 36.93 -19.06
CA GLY A 506 12.54 37.08 -18.15
C GLY A 506 12.67 36.29 -16.84
N CYS A 507 11.59 36.32 -16.06
CA CYS A 507 11.45 35.65 -14.76
C CYS A 507 10.14 34.86 -14.70
N ALA A 508 9.92 33.99 -15.69
CA ALA A 508 8.64 33.31 -15.90
C ALA A 508 8.12 32.57 -14.65
N HIS A 509 9.01 31.92 -13.89
CA HIS A 509 8.63 31.17 -12.70
C HIS A 509 8.26 32.10 -11.55
N LEU A 510 8.96 33.23 -11.36
CA LEU A 510 8.56 34.21 -10.35
C LEU A 510 7.20 34.83 -10.68
N VAL A 511 6.95 35.12 -11.96
CA VAL A 511 5.65 35.62 -12.42
C VAL A 511 4.57 34.59 -12.14
N GLU A 512 4.81 33.31 -12.45
CA GLU A 512 3.88 32.21 -12.17
C GLU A 512 3.59 32.08 -10.66
N VAL A 513 4.63 32.06 -9.83
CA VAL A 513 4.51 31.98 -8.36
C VAL A 513 3.67 33.12 -7.79
N PHE A 514 3.93 34.36 -8.21
CA PHE A 514 3.16 35.50 -7.71
C PHE A 514 1.74 35.54 -8.29
N THR A 515 1.54 35.09 -9.53
CA THR A 515 0.21 34.97 -10.14
C THR A 515 -0.65 33.99 -9.36
N GLU A 516 -0.16 32.78 -9.11
CA GLU A 516 -0.89 31.76 -8.34
C GLU A 516 -1.17 32.23 -6.90
N TYR A 517 -0.20 32.90 -6.26
CA TYR A 517 -0.39 33.51 -4.93
C TYR A 517 -1.49 34.57 -4.93
N SER A 518 -1.47 35.46 -5.92
CA SER A 518 -2.41 36.58 -6.02
C SER A 518 -3.81 36.09 -6.39
N GLU A 519 -3.95 35.24 -7.41
CA GLU A 519 -5.23 34.72 -7.87
C GLU A 519 -5.91 33.87 -6.79
N GLY A 520 -5.15 32.98 -6.11
CA GLY A 520 -5.69 32.15 -5.04
C GLY A 520 -6.23 32.95 -3.86
N LEU A 521 -5.56 34.03 -3.47
CA LEU A 521 -6.01 34.88 -2.37
C LEU A 521 -7.16 35.81 -2.77
N LEU A 522 -7.12 36.39 -3.97
CA LEU A 522 -8.21 37.25 -4.47
C LEU A 522 -9.50 36.46 -4.70
N ALA A 523 -9.41 35.22 -5.20
CA ALA A 523 -10.57 34.34 -5.32
C ALA A 523 -11.19 34.04 -3.94
N ALA A 524 -10.35 33.80 -2.92
CA ALA A 524 -10.83 33.57 -1.56
C ALA A 524 -11.44 34.82 -0.91
N GLU A 525 -10.97 36.01 -1.26
CA GLU A 525 -11.60 37.28 -0.86
C GLU A 525 -12.96 37.47 -1.57
N GLU A 526 -13.06 37.18 -2.87
CA GLU A 526 -14.31 37.26 -3.63
C GLU A 526 -15.38 36.30 -3.09
N ASP A 527 -14.98 35.09 -2.69
CA ASP A 527 -15.83 34.10 -2.04
C ASP A 527 -16.21 34.47 -0.59
N GLY A 528 -15.68 35.59 -0.06
CA GLY A 528 -15.95 36.09 1.29
C GLY A 528 -15.25 35.32 2.41
N LEU A 529 -14.27 34.47 2.08
CA LEU A 529 -13.53 33.66 3.05
C LEU A 529 -12.37 34.42 3.70
N LEU A 530 -11.85 35.46 3.03
CA LEU A 530 -10.79 36.34 3.53
C LEU A 530 -11.21 37.83 3.40
N PRO A 531 -12.17 38.32 4.20
CA PRO A 531 -12.59 39.72 4.10
C PRO A 531 -11.50 40.68 4.60
N ASP A 532 -11.44 41.87 3.99
CA ASP A 532 -10.41 42.88 4.21
C ASP A 532 -8.99 42.32 4.04
N LEU A 533 -8.74 41.63 2.91
CA LEU A 533 -7.48 40.96 2.64
C LEU A 533 -6.35 41.99 2.49
N HIS A 534 -5.26 41.76 3.21
CA HIS A 534 -3.98 42.41 2.94
C HIS A 534 -2.87 41.36 2.92
N ALA A 535 -2.27 41.16 1.74
CA ALA A 535 -1.27 40.14 1.50
C ALA A 535 -0.06 40.66 0.72
N ILE A 536 1.14 40.28 1.17
CA ILE A 536 2.41 40.64 0.56
C ILE A 536 3.31 39.41 0.38
N MET A 537 4.11 39.43 -0.68
CA MET A 537 5.25 38.55 -0.89
C MET A 537 6.52 39.39 -0.85
N LEU A 538 7.35 39.17 0.17
CA LEU A 538 8.62 39.85 0.37
C LEU A 538 9.76 38.91 -0.04
N ILE A 539 10.54 39.31 -1.04
CA ILE A 539 11.78 38.62 -1.42
C ILE A 539 12.95 39.50 -1.01
N GLU A 540 13.83 38.98 -0.16
CA GLU A 540 15.03 39.69 0.28
C GLU A 540 16.28 38.83 0.15
N ARG A 541 17.42 39.49 -0.06
CA ARG A 541 18.74 38.85 -0.01
C ARG A 541 19.16 38.70 1.44
N TYR A 542 19.10 37.48 1.96
CA TYR A 542 19.45 37.16 3.35
C TYR A 542 20.94 36.83 3.53
N GLY A 543 21.59 36.33 2.46
CA GLY A 543 23.03 36.06 2.39
C GLY A 543 23.56 36.18 0.96
N PRO A 544 24.87 35.91 0.72
CA PRO A 544 25.46 35.95 -0.63
C PRO A 544 24.73 35.00 -1.60
N ASP A 545 24.46 33.78 -1.14
CA ASP A 545 23.85 32.69 -1.91
C ASP A 545 22.51 32.24 -1.32
N LEU A 546 21.84 33.10 -0.54
CA LEU A 546 20.60 32.78 0.17
C LEU A 546 19.58 33.91 0.06
N LYS A 547 18.38 33.58 -0.42
CA LYS A 547 17.22 34.48 -0.47
C LYS A 547 16.17 34.02 0.53
N ARG A 548 15.52 34.97 1.20
CA ARG A 548 14.35 34.71 2.04
C ARG A 548 13.11 35.20 1.31
N VAL A 549 12.13 34.31 1.16
CA VAL A 549 10.80 34.61 0.62
C VAL A 549 9.81 34.57 1.79
N GLY A 550 9.26 35.71 2.15
CA GLY A 550 8.21 35.85 3.16
C GLY A 550 6.85 36.01 2.50
N LEU A 551 5.89 35.18 2.90
CA LEU A 551 4.48 35.29 2.50
C LEU A 551 3.69 35.68 3.74
N ASP A 552 3.19 36.92 3.74
CA ASP A 552 2.42 37.48 4.84
C ASP A 552 1.00 37.74 4.36
N VAL A 553 0.02 37.11 4.99
CA VAL A 553 -1.40 37.26 4.68
C VAL A 553 -2.13 37.68 5.95
N SER A 554 -2.91 38.74 5.86
CA SER A 554 -3.77 39.22 6.95
C SER A 554 -5.19 39.44 6.47
N TRP A 555 -6.16 39.07 7.31
CA TRP A 555 -7.59 39.19 7.01
C TRP A 555 -8.40 39.37 8.30
N THR A 556 -9.61 39.89 8.19
CA THR A 556 -10.54 40.02 9.33
C THR A 556 -11.30 38.71 9.53
N ASP A 557 -11.32 38.16 10.74
CA ASP A 557 -12.14 36.99 11.05
C ASP A 557 -13.62 37.39 11.22
N GLU A 558 -14.52 36.81 10.43
CA GLU A 558 -15.94 37.17 10.43
C GLU A 558 -16.65 36.85 11.77
N ALA A 559 -16.21 35.83 12.49
CA ALA A 559 -16.84 35.39 13.73
C ALA A 559 -16.42 36.22 14.96
N THR A 560 -15.20 36.75 14.94
CA THR A 560 -14.59 37.44 16.09
C THR A 560 -14.33 38.94 15.84
N GLY A 561 -14.26 39.36 14.58
CA GLY A 561 -13.88 40.72 14.17
C GLY A 561 -12.40 41.04 14.41
N GLU A 562 -11.57 40.05 14.77
CA GLU A 562 -10.14 40.23 14.99
C GLU A 562 -9.35 40.02 13.69
N THR A 563 -8.29 40.79 13.49
CA THR A 563 -7.37 40.57 12.37
C THR A 563 -6.52 39.33 12.65
N LYS A 564 -6.65 38.33 11.78
CA LYS A 564 -5.77 37.16 11.75
C LYS A 564 -4.63 37.41 10.79
N THR A 565 -3.46 36.88 11.12
CA THR A 565 -2.27 36.95 10.28
C THR A 565 -1.65 35.56 10.17
N TYR A 566 -1.29 35.18 8.96
CA TYR A 566 -0.53 33.98 8.67
C TYR A 566 0.72 34.37 7.89
N THR A 567 1.87 34.05 8.48
CA THR A 567 3.19 34.38 7.94
C THR A 567 3.98 33.09 7.77
N LYS A 568 4.59 32.92 6.60
CA LYS A 568 5.53 31.82 6.34
C LYS A 568 6.79 32.35 5.66
N HIS A 569 7.93 31.83 6.08
CA HIS A 569 9.23 32.17 5.50
C HIS A 569 9.87 30.94 4.88
N TYR A 570 10.34 31.10 3.65
CA TYR A 570 11.11 30.10 2.92
C TYR A 570 12.51 30.63 2.66
N PHE A 571 13.51 29.78 2.81
CA PHE A 571 14.91 30.10 2.56
C PHE A 571 15.40 29.28 1.37
N LEU A 572 15.83 29.95 0.30
CA LEU A 572 16.20 29.32 -0.96
C LEU A 572 17.67 29.64 -1.27
N HIS A 573 18.48 28.58 -1.43
CA HIS A 573 19.91 28.67 -1.69
C HIS A 573 20.22 28.65 -3.20
N ALA A 574 21.33 29.28 -3.60
CA ALA A 574 21.76 29.33 -5.00
C ALA A 574 22.22 27.95 -5.53
N GLU A 575 22.90 27.17 -4.68
CA GLU A 575 23.42 25.82 -5.00
C GLU A 575 22.42 24.69 -4.68
N ARG A 576 21.11 24.93 -4.75
CA ARG A 576 20.14 23.86 -4.53
C ARG A 576 20.29 22.80 -5.63
N SER A 577 20.52 21.54 -5.26
CA SER A 577 20.21 20.44 -6.18
C SER A 577 18.68 20.33 -6.20
N LEU A 578 18.09 19.96 -7.34
CA LEU A 578 16.64 19.67 -7.38
C LEU A 578 16.28 18.35 -6.64
N GLU A 579 17.24 17.78 -5.90
CA GLU A 579 17.18 16.46 -5.24
C GLU A 579 17.27 16.54 -3.70
N GLU A 580 17.51 17.73 -3.11
CA GLU A 580 17.49 18.00 -1.66
C GLU A 580 16.29 18.87 -1.26
#